data_AF-A0AA43A7W5-F1
#
_entry.id   AF-A0AA43A7W5-F1
#
_cell.length_a   1.000
_cell.length_b   1.000
_cell.length_c   1.000
_cell.angle_alpha   90.00
_cell.angle_beta   90.00
_cell.angle_gamma   90.00
#
_symmetry.space_group_name_H-M   'P 1'
#
loop_
_entity.id
_entity.type
_entity.pdbx_description
1 polymer ?
#
loop_
_entity_poly.entity_id
_entity_poly.type
_entity_poly.pdbx_seq_one_letter_code
_entity_poly.pdbx_strand_id
1 'polypeptide(L)'
;MAARKSATALKLGDYYMGRDKLHRDELTSELRSNARETLRRVNRLLRRAGIMASVSSGWRPAAVNARVPGAAKGSRHILCLAIDLNDRDGTLDAWCMANLAVLEELGLWLEHPAATPGWCHLQTCPPRSGNRVFEP
;
A
#
# COMPACT_ATOMS: atom_id res chain seq x y z
N MET A 1 16.93 23.44 -17.50
CA MET A 1 16.70 22.43 -16.45
C MET A 1 15.37 22.74 -15.78
N ALA A 2 14.33 21.95 -16.03
CA ALA A 2 13.05 22.13 -15.32
C ALA A 2 13.20 21.62 -13.89
N ALA A 3 12.91 22.48 -12.90
CA ALA A 3 12.83 22.08 -11.51
C ALA A 3 11.82 20.93 -11.40
N ARG A 4 12.29 19.74 -10.98
CA ARG A 4 11.40 18.62 -10.65
C ARG A 4 10.49 19.10 -9.51
N LYS A 5 9.22 19.39 -9.80
CA LYS A 5 8.20 19.57 -8.77
C LYS A 5 8.24 18.33 -7.90
N SER A 6 8.55 18.50 -6.61
CA SER A 6 8.58 17.40 -5.66
C SER A 6 7.20 16.74 -5.65
N ALA A 7 7.15 15.45 -6.02
CA ALA A 7 5.97 14.62 -5.84
C ALA A 7 5.54 14.71 -4.36
N THR A 8 4.32 15.16 -4.10
CA THR A 8 3.84 15.30 -2.72
C THR A 8 3.71 13.93 -2.09
N ALA A 9 4.38 13.70 -0.97
CA ALA A 9 4.32 12.45 -0.24
C ALA A 9 2.90 12.18 0.29
N LEU A 10 2.47 10.92 0.23
CA LEU A 10 1.23 10.42 0.80
C LEU A 10 1.21 10.62 2.32
N LYS A 11 0.07 11.07 2.84
CA LYS A 11 -0.16 11.38 4.26
C LYS A 11 -1.09 10.38 4.91
N LEU A 12 -1.12 10.37 6.24
CA LEU A 12 -2.04 9.51 7.01
C LEU A 12 -3.52 9.77 6.68
N GLY A 13 -3.89 11.02 6.35
CA GLY A 13 -5.24 11.33 5.90
C GLY A 13 -5.62 10.59 4.61
N ASP A 14 -4.70 10.52 3.65
CA ASP A 14 -4.89 9.78 2.39
C ASP A 14 -5.01 8.28 2.67
N TYR A 15 -4.19 7.75 3.59
CA TYR A 15 -4.20 6.35 3.98
C TYR A 15 -5.46 5.92 4.74
N TYR A 16 -5.94 6.75 5.66
CA TYR A 16 -7.12 6.42 6.46
C TYR A 16 -8.43 6.69 5.73
N MET A 17 -8.44 7.56 4.72
CA MET A 17 -9.64 7.85 3.91
C MET A 17 -10.85 8.26 4.76
N GLY A 18 -10.60 8.99 5.87
CA GLY A 18 -11.62 9.40 6.84
C GLY A 18 -12.12 8.31 7.79
N ARG A 19 -11.69 7.05 7.61
CA ARG A 19 -12.09 5.91 8.44
C ARG A 19 -11.56 6.03 9.87
N ASP A 20 -10.43 6.72 10.07
CA ASP A 20 -9.84 7.04 11.38
C ASP A 20 -10.75 7.88 12.28
N LYS A 21 -11.71 8.61 11.68
CA LYS A 21 -12.73 9.37 12.40
C LYS A 21 -13.95 8.52 12.70
N LEU A 22 -14.40 7.73 11.74
CA LEU A 22 -15.63 6.91 11.82
C LEU A 22 -15.44 5.64 12.67
N HIS A 23 -14.25 5.07 12.67
CA HIS A 23 -13.89 3.82 13.34
C HIS A 23 -12.74 4.02 14.34
N ARG A 24 -12.68 5.19 14.97
CA ARG A 24 -11.54 5.62 15.80
C ARG A 24 -11.11 4.57 16.84
N ASP A 25 -12.09 3.89 17.44
CA ASP A 25 -11.87 2.95 18.54
C ASP A 25 -11.21 1.64 18.07
N GLU A 26 -11.38 1.27 16.79
CA GLU A 26 -10.66 0.14 16.18
C GLU A 26 -9.19 0.50 15.89
N LEU A 27 -8.86 1.80 15.76
CA LEU A 27 -7.53 2.26 15.34
C LEU A 27 -6.58 2.43 16.54
N THR A 28 -6.08 1.30 17.01
CA THR A 28 -5.14 1.20 18.15
C THR A 28 -3.81 1.94 17.91
N SER A 29 -3.03 2.13 18.96
CA SER A 29 -1.68 2.71 18.88
C SER A 29 -0.74 1.91 17.97
N GLU A 30 -0.84 0.57 18.02
CA GLU A 30 -0.09 -0.34 17.15
C GLU A 30 -0.47 -0.14 15.68
N LEU A 31 -1.77 -0.11 15.35
CA LEU A 31 -2.22 0.12 13.98
C LEU A 31 -1.79 1.49 13.44
N ARG A 32 -1.75 2.53 14.30
CA ARG A 32 -1.20 3.84 13.95
C ARG A 32 0.30 3.78 13.67
N SER A 33 1.04 2.96 14.42
CA SER A 33 2.46 2.72 14.16
C SER A 33 2.66 2.05 12.81
N ASN A 34 1.92 0.98 12.54
CA ASN A 34 1.95 0.24 11.28
C ASN A 34 1.60 1.15 10.09
N ALA A 35 0.57 1.99 10.20
CA ALA A 35 0.19 2.93 9.15
C ALA A 35 1.31 3.92 8.81
N ARG A 36 2.00 4.47 9.84
CA ARG A 36 3.15 5.36 9.63
C ARG A 36 4.30 4.64 8.93
N GLU A 37 4.55 3.40 9.32
CA GLU A 37 5.61 2.58 8.76
C GLU A 37 5.33 2.21 7.29
N THR A 38 4.10 1.78 6.98
CA THR A 38 3.63 1.52 5.61
C THR A 38 3.81 2.75 4.74
N LEU A 39 3.32 3.92 5.17
CA LEU A 39 3.51 5.17 4.42
C LEU A 39 4.98 5.56 4.28
N ARG A 40 5.81 5.34 5.30
CA ARG A 40 7.25 5.65 5.23
C ARG A 40 7.93 4.83 4.12
N ARG A 41 7.65 3.53 4.04
CA ARG A 41 8.21 2.63 3.01
C ARG A 41 7.68 2.96 1.62
N VAL A 42 6.36 3.14 1.50
CA VAL A 42 5.71 3.44 0.21
C VAL A 42 6.13 4.81 -0.32
N ASN A 43 6.23 5.83 0.52
CA ASN A 43 6.74 7.13 0.06
C ASN A 43 8.22 7.06 -0.36
N ARG A 44 9.04 6.17 0.23
CA ARG A 44 10.41 5.92 -0.24
C ARG A 44 10.41 5.27 -1.61
N LEU A 45 9.53 4.28 -1.83
CA LEU A 45 9.34 3.63 -3.13
C LEU A 45 8.95 4.65 -4.21
N LEU A 46 7.87 5.41 -3.99
CA LEU A 46 7.38 6.40 -4.94
C LEU A 46 8.43 7.46 -5.30
N ARG A 47 9.23 7.91 -4.30
CA ARG A 47 10.36 8.81 -4.56
C ARG A 47 11.46 8.17 -5.40
N ARG A 48 11.78 6.88 -5.20
CA ARG A 48 12.77 6.16 -6.02
C ARG A 48 12.28 5.92 -7.45
N ALA A 49 10.99 5.63 -7.59
CA ALA A 49 10.36 5.47 -8.88
C ALA A 49 10.19 6.80 -9.64
N GLY A 50 10.14 7.92 -8.92
CA GLY A 50 9.76 9.21 -9.50
C GLY A 50 8.28 9.26 -9.93
N ILE A 51 7.45 8.40 -9.33
CA ILE A 51 6.04 8.23 -9.66
C ILE A 51 5.18 8.92 -8.59
N MET A 52 4.15 9.63 -9.03
CA MET A 52 3.07 10.11 -8.18
C MET A 52 1.92 9.10 -8.22
N ALA A 53 1.41 8.72 -7.06
CA ALA A 53 0.27 7.83 -6.94
C ALA A 53 -0.71 8.36 -5.88
N SER A 54 -1.97 7.94 -5.96
CA SER A 54 -2.98 8.20 -4.94
C SER A 54 -3.39 6.90 -4.25
N VAL A 55 -3.73 6.97 -2.97
CA VAL A 55 -4.27 5.80 -2.24
C VAL A 55 -5.66 5.45 -2.76
N SER A 56 -5.84 4.22 -3.24
CA SER A 56 -7.17 3.67 -3.56
C SER A 56 -7.76 2.90 -2.37
N SER A 57 -6.91 2.30 -1.52
CA SER A 57 -7.33 1.69 -0.25
C SER A 57 -6.17 1.59 0.74
N GLY A 58 -6.28 2.27 1.90
CA GLY A 58 -5.33 2.10 3.00
C GLY A 58 -5.89 1.20 4.11
N TRP A 59 -6.01 1.71 5.33
CA TRP A 59 -6.57 0.94 6.44
C TRP A 59 -8.04 0.57 6.22
N ARG A 60 -8.40 -0.68 6.51
CA ARG A 60 -9.78 -1.18 6.46
C ARG A 60 -10.21 -1.62 7.87
N PRO A 61 -11.12 -0.89 8.56
CA PRO A 61 -11.83 -1.41 9.72
C PRO A 61 -12.50 -2.75 9.41
N ALA A 62 -12.76 -3.57 10.43
CA ALA A 62 -13.27 -4.93 10.21
C ALA A 62 -14.58 -4.94 9.40
N ALA A 63 -15.49 -4.01 9.72
CA ALA A 63 -16.77 -3.84 9.03
C ALA A 63 -16.62 -3.38 7.57
N VAL A 64 -15.58 -2.59 7.26
CA VAL A 64 -15.28 -2.17 5.88
C VAL A 64 -14.67 -3.33 5.11
N ASN A 65 -13.72 -4.07 5.70
CA ASN A 65 -13.09 -5.22 5.04
C ASN A 65 -14.11 -6.32 4.69
N ALA A 66 -15.06 -6.60 5.58
CA ALA A 66 -16.12 -7.59 5.35
C ALA A 66 -17.03 -7.27 4.15
N ARG A 67 -17.03 -6.03 3.66
CA ARG A 67 -17.81 -5.58 2.49
C ARG A 67 -17.01 -5.58 1.20
N VAL A 68 -15.69 -5.79 1.27
CA VAL A 68 -14.84 -5.86 0.08
C VAL A 68 -14.94 -7.27 -0.50
N PRO A 69 -15.41 -7.44 -1.75
CA PRO A 69 -15.50 -8.76 -2.38
C PRO A 69 -14.15 -9.47 -2.38
N GLY A 70 -14.13 -10.74 -1.96
CA GLY A 70 -12.92 -11.56 -1.94
C GLY A 70 -11.90 -11.21 -0.85
N ALA A 71 -12.12 -10.17 -0.03
CA ALA A 71 -11.16 -9.80 1.00
C ALA A 71 -11.09 -10.86 2.13
N ALA A 72 -9.88 -11.33 2.42
CA ALA A 72 -9.63 -12.25 3.51
C ALA A 72 -9.98 -11.62 4.88
N LYS A 73 -10.50 -12.42 5.82
CA LYS A 73 -10.76 -11.98 7.20
C LYS A 73 -9.49 -11.51 7.92
N GLY A 74 -8.34 -12.07 7.56
CA GLY A 74 -7.01 -11.69 8.06
C GLY A 74 -6.27 -10.69 7.17
N SER A 75 -6.98 -9.90 6.35
CA SER A 75 -6.36 -8.96 5.41
C SER A 75 -5.35 -8.05 6.09
N ARG A 76 -4.21 -7.84 5.42
CA ARG A 76 -3.16 -6.93 5.89
C ARG A 76 -3.59 -5.46 5.93
N HIS A 77 -4.66 -5.10 5.22
CA HIS A 77 -5.28 -3.77 5.35
C HIS A 77 -5.91 -3.53 6.73
N ILE A 78 -6.42 -4.57 7.40
CA ILE A 78 -6.97 -4.44 8.75
C ILE A 78 -5.84 -4.09 9.75
N LEU A 79 -4.68 -4.70 9.54
CA LEU A 79 -3.50 -4.54 10.40
C LEU A 79 -2.65 -3.31 10.07
N CYS A 80 -3.09 -2.46 9.12
CA CYS A 80 -2.32 -1.34 8.57
C CYS A 80 -0.97 -1.73 7.94
N LEU A 81 -0.85 -2.98 7.49
CA LEU A 81 0.36 -3.57 6.89
C LEU A 81 0.29 -3.64 5.37
N ALA A 82 -0.78 -3.13 4.75
CA ALA A 82 -0.94 -3.07 3.30
C ALA A 82 -1.52 -1.73 2.82
N ILE A 83 -1.33 -1.46 1.53
CA ILE A 83 -1.87 -0.31 0.81
C ILE A 83 -2.14 -0.70 -0.65
N ASP A 84 -3.25 -0.19 -1.18
CA ASP A 84 -3.54 -0.18 -2.60
C ASP A 84 -3.33 1.24 -3.12
N LEU A 85 -2.58 1.37 -4.20
CA LEU A 85 -2.32 2.61 -4.91
C LEU A 85 -2.97 2.56 -6.28
N ASN A 86 -3.64 3.64 -6.71
CA ASN A 86 -4.20 3.70 -8.06
C ASN A 86 -3.08 3.60 -9.11
N ASP A 87 -3.20 2.62 -10.00
CA ASP A 87 -2.20 2.31 -11.04
C ASP A 87 -2.88 1.88 -12.35
N ARG A 88 -3.81 2.72 -12.83
CA ARG A 88 -4.67 2.41 -13.98
C ARG A 88 -3.91 2.12 -15.28
N ASP A 89 -2.72 2.68 -15.44
CA ASP A 89 -1.86 2.48 -16.60
C ASP A 89 -0.76 1.42 -16.35
N GLY A 90 -0.71 0.82 -15.15
CA GLY A 90 0.27 -0.19 -14.76
C GLY A 90 1.69 0.33 -14.61
N THR A 91 1.90 1.65 -14.57
CA THR A 91 3.25 2.23 -14.53
C THR A 91 3.99 1.88 -13.24
N LEU A 92 3.30 1.91 -12.10
CA LEU A 92 3.92 1.59 -10.81
C LEU A 92 4.24 0.10 -10.70
N ASP A 93 3.33 -0.76 -11.13
CA ASP A 93 3.53 -2.21 -11.18
C ASP A 93 4.68 -2.60 -12.10
N ALA A 94 4.72 -2.06 -13.32
CA ALA A 94 5.82 -2.29 -14.25
C ALA A 94 7.16 -1.85 -13.66
N TRP A 95 7.19 -0.70 -12.97
CA TRP A 95 8.38 -0.23 -12.28
C TRP A 95 8.78 -1.17 -11.15
N CYS A 96 7.84 -1.61 -10.31
CA CYS A 96 8.09 -2.53 -9.20
C CYS A 96 8.65 -3.87 -9.70
N MET A 97 8.04 -4.44 -10.74
CA MET A 97 8.49 -5.69 -11.37
C MET A 97 9.92 -5.60 -11.93
N ALA A 98 10.31 -4.44 -12.47
CA ALA A 98 11.67 -4.18 -12.94
C ALA A 98 12.68 -3.86 -11.81
N ASN A 99 12.22 -3.59 -10.59
CA ASN A 99 13.04 -3.07 -9.47
C ASN A 99 12.84 -3.87 -8.17
N LEU A 100 12.75 -5.20 -8.23
CA LEU A 100 12.51 -6.06 -7.07
C LEU A 100 13.53 -5.87 -5.92
N ALA A 101 14.78 -5.55 -6.23
CA ALA A 101 15.80 -5.26 -5.22
C ALA A 101 15.44 -4.04 -4.37
N VAL A 102 14.77 -3.04 -4.94
CA VAL A 102 14.28 -1.87 -4.21
C VAL A 102 13.14 -2.24 -3.27
N LEU A 103 12.24 -3.13 -3.71
CA LEU A 103 11.18 -3.65 -2.84
C LEU A 103 11.77 -4.42 -1.65
N GLU A 104 12.80 -5.23 -1.88
CA GLU A 104 13.51 -5.94 -0.82
C GLU A 104 14.16 -4.99 0.19
N GLU A 105 14.93 -4.01 -0.27
CA GLU A 105 15.58 -3.02 0.59
C GLU A 105 14.57 -2.24 1.44
N LEU A 106 13.40 -1.93 0.87
CA LEU A 106 12.33 -1.21 1.56
C LEU A 106 11.44 -2.13 2.41
N GLY A 107 11.62 -3.45 2.36
CA GLY A 107 10.77 -4.41 3.05
C GLY A 107 9.32 -4.36 2.57
N LEU A 108 9.12 -4.36 1.25
CA LEU A 108 7.81 -4.32 0.59
C LEU A 108 7.60 -5.56 -0.26
N TRP A 109 6.41 -6.14 -0.20
CA TRP A 109 5.98 -7.25 -1.05
C TRP A 109 4.88 -6.77 -1.98
N LEU A 110 4.91 -7.24 -3.22
CA LEU A 110 4.02 -6.85 -4.30
C LEU A 110 3.04 -7.99 -4.58
N GLU A 111 1.74 -7.72 -4.60
CA GLU A 111 0.79 -8.66 -5.21
C GLU A 111 0.93 -8.59 -6.73
N HIS A 112 0.93 -9.72 -7.41
CA HIS A 112 1.22 -9.76 -8.83
C HIS A 112 0.24 -8.87 -9.63
N PRO A 113 0.72 -8.05 -10.61
CA PRO A 113 -0.14 -7.11 -11.33
C PRO A 113 -1.33 -7.75 -12.06
N ALA A 114 -1.22 -9.03 -12.41
CA ALA A 114 -2.32 -9.79 -13.02
C ALA A 114 -3.53 -9.98 -12.08
N ALA A 115 -3.30 -9.99 -10.76
CA ALA A 115 -4.34 -10.12 -9.75
C ALA A 115 -4.94 -8.76 -9.32
N THR A 116 -4.26 -7.67 -9.66
CA THR A 116 -4.60 -6.31 -9.20
C THR A 116 -4.79 -5.32 -10.37
N PRO A 117 -5.62 -5.64 -11.39
CA PRO A 117 -5.72 -4.82 -12.59
C PRO A 117 -6.20 -3.40 -12.28
N GLY A 118 -5.29 -2.43 -12.42
CA GLY A 118 -5.55 -1.00 -12.23
C GLY A 118 -5.19 -0.44 -10.84
N TRP A 119 -4.63 -1.26 -9.94
CA TRP A 119 -4.06 -0.79 -8.68
C TRP A 119 -2.81 -1.59 -8.31
N CYS A 120 -1.81 -0.94 -7.73
CA CYS A 120 -0.63 -1.62 -7.19
C CYS A 120 -0.87 -1.94 -5.72
N HIS A 121 -0.88 -3.23 -5.37
CA HIS A 121 -0.98 -3.68 -3.98
C HIS A 121 0.40 -3.93 -3.38
N LEU A 122 0.68 -3.28 -2.24
CA LEU A 122 1.92 -3.43 -1.50
C LEU A 122 1.64 -3.77 -0.04
N GLN A 123 2.43 -4.68 0.53
CA GLN A 123 2.40 -4.97 1.96
C GLN A 123 3.80 -4.97 2.61
N THR A 124 3.86 -4.71 3.91
CA THR A 124 5.12 -4.55 4.68
C THR A 124 5.56 -5.81 5.42
N CYS A 125 4.84 -6.91 5.23
CA CYS A 125 5.14 -8.23 5.76
C CYS A 125 5.16 -9.26 4.63
N PRO A 126 5.91 -10.37 4.76
CA PRO A 126 5.92 -11.41 3.73
C PRO A 126 4.55 -12.12 3.62
N PRO A 127 4.16 -12.56 2.42
CA PRO A 127 3.11 -13.55 2.25
C PRO A 127 3.57 -14.88 2.83
N ARG A 128 2.65 -15.85 2.96
CA ARG A 128 2.99 -17.19 3.49
C ARG A 128 4.09 -17.89 2.67
N SER A 129 4.13 -17.67 1.37
CA SER A 129 5.16 -18.20 0.47
C SER A 129 6.53 -17.55 0.67
N GLY A 130 6.60 -16.37 1.30
CA GLY A 130 7.82 -15.57 1.40
C GLY A 130 8.22 -14.85 0.10
N ASN A 131 7.62 -15.20 -1.04
CA ASN A 131 7.95 -14.64 -2.36
C ASN A 131 7.73 -13.13 -2.39
N ARG A 132 8.70 -12.38 -2.94
CA ARG A 132 8.64 -10.92 -3.06
C ARG A 132 7.45 -10.43 -3.89
N VAL A 133 7.14 -11.17 -4.95
CA VAL A 133 5.93 -11.02 -5.75
C VAL A 133 5.06 -12.25 -5.50
N PHE A 134 3.79 -12.04 -5.16
CA PHE A 134 2.89 -13.12 -4.76
C PHE A 134 1.54 -13.05 -5.44
N GLU A 135 0.90 -14.20 -5.57
CA GLU A 135 -0.51 -14.31 -5.91
C GLU A 135 -1.35 -14.28 -4.60
N PRO A 136 -2.57 -13.72 -4.61
CA PRO A 136 -3.41 -13.54 -3.43
C PRO A 136 -3.84 -14.83 -2.72
#